data_AF-V4M9V7-F1
#
_entry.id   AF-V4M9V7-F1
#
_cell.length_a   1.000
_cell.length_b   1.000
_cell.length_c   1.000
_cell.angle_alpha   90.00
_cell.angle_beta   90.00
_cell.angle_gamma   90.00
#
_symmetry.space_group_name_H-M   'P 1'
#
loop_
_entity.id
_entity.type
_entity.pdbx_description
1 polymer ?
#
loop_
_entity_poly.entity_id
_entity_poly.type
_entity_poly.pdbx_seq_one_letter_code
_entity_poly.pdbx_strand_id
1 'polypeptide(L)'
;MDLFSRRSSSTLTLGFIVILLASTGSYGSKFTFANRCGFTVWPGILANAGSPTLSTTGFELPKDSSRSLQAPTGWSGRFWARTGCSFGGSGSGTCTTGDCGSNQVECGGLGAAPPVTLAEFTLGTGGDDFYDVSLVDGYNIPMIVEVTGGSGQCASTGCTSDLNLQCPAELRFGDGDACKSACEAFRSPEYCCSGAYATPSTCRPSVYSEMFKAACPRSYSYAYDDATSTFTCSGGDYTVTFCPSSPSQKSTSYSTPVSDSSATSQGSDPVPGSDAGYSGQGQQQGQGQQQGQGQQQGQGFDGSELGSGETMLQDGSWMAGLAMGDSSRVASTSLLAMLLAAFTSAFLFIFS
;
A
#
# COMPACT_ATOMS: atom_id res chain seq x y z
N MET A 1 5.33 -50.66 -42.84
CA MET A 1 5.25 -49.25 -42.42
C MET A 1 4.15 -49.15 -41.35
N ASP A 2 4.44 -48.40 -40.28
CA ASP A 2 3.46 -47.75 -39.38
C ASP A 2 2.80 -48.48 -38.20
N LEU A 3 3.48 -49.42 -37.55
CA LEU A 3 3.12 -49.82 -36.16
C LEU A 3 3.92 -49.03 -35.09
N PHE A 4 5.12 -48.57 -35.41
CA PHE A 4 5.95 -47.76 -34.50
C PHE A 4 5.48 -46.29 -34.41
N SER A 5 4.94 -45.74 -35.49
CA SER A 5 4.45 -44.35 -35.54
C SER A 5 3.21 -44.12 -34.64
N ARG A 6 2.29 -45.10 -34.56
CA ARG A 6 1.10 -45.03 -33.69
C ARG A 6 1.42 -45.08 -32.19
N ARG A 7 2.46 -45.81 -31.77
CA ARG A 7 2.86 -45.87 -30.35
C ARG A 7 3.46 -44.55 -29.87
N SER A 8 4.26 -43.89 -30.70
CA SER A 8 4.89 -42.59 -30.38
C SER A 8 3.85 -41.46 -30.26
N SER A 9 2.84 -41.44 -31.13
CA SER A 9 1.75 -40.45 -31.07
C SER A 9 0.89 -40.60 -29.80
N SER A 10 0.66 -41.83 -29.34
CA SER A 10 -0.13 -42.10 -28.14
C SER A 10 0.61 -41.76 -26.83
N THR A 11 1.94 -41.87 -26.79
CA THR A 11 2.74 -41.47 -25.62
C THR A 11 2.90 -39.96 -25.52
N LEU A 12 3.00 -39.26 -26.65
CA LEU A 12 3.07 -37.80 -26.70
C LEU A 12 1.77 -37.14 -26.24
N THR A 13 0.62 -37.69 -26.65
CA THR A 13 -0.71 -37.20 -26.23
C THR A 13 -0.98 -37.48 -24.75
N LEU A 14 -0.60 -38.66 -24.24
CA LEU A 14 -0.73 -38.97 -22.81
C LEU A 14 0.18 -38.08 -21.96
N GLY A 15 1.41 -37.79 -22.42
CA GLY A 15 2.33 -36.85 -21.76
C GLY A 15 1.79 -35.42 -21.72
N PHE A 16 1.15 -34.95 -22.81
CA PHE A 16 0.54 -33.63 -22.85
C PHE A 16 -0.66 -33.50 -21.88
N ILE A 17 -1.47 -34.55 -21.76
CA ILE A 17 -2.59 -34.61 -20.81
C ILE A 17 -2.08 -34.65 -19.36
N VAL A 18 -1.00 -35.39 -19.07
CA VAL A 18 -0.38 -35.41 -17.73
C VAL A 18 0.23 -34.05 -17.38
N ILE A 19 0.85 -33.34 -18.32
CA ILE A 19 1.38 -31.97 -18.09
C ILE A 19 0.24 -30.96 -17.86
N LEU A 20 -0.88 -31.08 -18.60
CA LEU A 20 -2.08 -30.25 -18.37
C LEU A 20 -2.72 -30.53 -17.00
N LEU A 21 -2.77 -31.80 -16.56
CA LEU A 21 -3.27 -32.21 -15.24
C LEU A 21 -2.29 -31.92 -14.10
N ALA A 22 -0.99 -31.77 -14.39
CA ALA A 22 0.07 -31.40 -13.45
C ALA A 22 0.29 -29.88 -13.35
N SER A 23 -0.60 -29.06 -13.94
CA SER A 23 -0.66 -27.64 -13.63
C SER A 23 -1.14 -27.47 -12.19
N THR A 24 -0.22 -27.65 -11.24
CA THR A 24 -0.41 -27.22 -9.86
C THR A 24 -0.74 -25.74 -9.91
N GLY A 25 -1.97 -25.38 -9.55
CA GLY A 25 -2.32 -23.98 -9.32
C GLY A 25 -1.24 -23.36 -8.44
N SER A 26 -0.77 -22.16 -8.81
CA SER A 26 0.12 -21.40 -7.95
C SER A 26 -0.59 -21.20 -6.62
N TYR A 27 -0.12 -21.86 -5.56
CA TYR A 27 -0.57 -21.58 -4.20
C TYR A 27 -0.09 -20.17 -3.84
N GLY A 28 -1.02 -19.30 -3.47
CA GLY A 28 -0.74 -17.90 -3.17
C GLY A 28 -1.97 -17.01 -3.28
N SER A 29 -1.85 -15.77 -2.85
CA SER A 29 -2.95 -14.81 -2.84
C SER A 29 -2.97 -13.93 -4.08
N LYS A 30 -4.17 -13.66 -4.59
CA LYS A 30 -4.38 -12.65 -5.63
C LYS A 30 -4.48 -11.28 -4.96
N PHE A 31 -3.68 -10.34 -5.44
CA PHE A 31 -3.79 -8.92 -5.11
C PHE A 31 -4.46 -8.17 -6.24
N THR A 32 -5.62 -7.55 -6.00
CA THR A 32 -6.30 -6.67 -6.93
C THR A 32 -6.10 -5.22 -6.52
N PHE A 33 -5.48 -4.44 -7.38
CA PHE A 33 -5.29 -3.00 -7.20
C PHE A 33 -6.42 -2.27 -7.91
N ALA A 34 -7.18 -1.44 -7.18
CA ALA A 34 -8.29 -0.67 -7.73
C ALA A 34 -8.05 0.83 -7.53
N ASN A 35 -8.06 1.59 -8.62
CA ASN A 35 -7.97 3.05 -8.55
C ASN A 35 -9.37 3.66 -8.63
N ARG A 36 -9.84 4.23 -7.53
CA ARG A 36 -11.09 5.01 -7.47
C ARG A 36 -10.84 6.52 -7.38
N CYS A 37 -9.58 6.95 -7.43
CA CYS A 37 -9.22 8.36 -7.40
C CYS A 37 -9.73 9.10 -8.64
N GLY A 38 -9.84 10.42 -8.53
CA GLY A 38 -10.20 11.30 -9.65
C GLY A 38 -9.12 11.41 -10.74
N PHE A 39 -8.00 10.72 -10.59
CA PHE A 39 -6.78 10.84 -11.39
C PHE A 39 -6.07 9.47 -11.51
N THR A 40 -5.13 9.36 -12.44
CA THR A 40 -4.25 8.18 -12.58
C THR A 40 -3.29 8.10 -11.39
N VAL A 41 -3.10 6.88 -10.87
CA VAL A 41 -2.07 6.57 -9.87
C VAL A 41 -1.08 5.58 -10.46
N TRP A 42 0.14 5.54 -9.91
CA TRP A 42 1.15 4.57 -10.33
C TRP A 42 1.55 3.70 -9.14
N PRO A 43 0.91 2.54 -8.93
CA PRO A 43 1.30 1.65 -7.85
C PRO A 43 2.77 1.29 -7.91
N GLY A 44 3.41 1.24 -6.75
CA GLY A 44 4.75 0.73 -6.54
C GLY A 44 4.70 -0.51 -5.67
N ILE A 45 5.61 -1.44 -5.91
CA ILE A 45 5.67 -2.73 -5.23
C ILE A 45 7.11 -2.97 -4.81
N LEU A 46 7.30 -3.28 -3.54
CA LEU A 46 8.57 -3.74 -3.00
C LEU A 46 8.37 -5.08 -2.31
N ALA A 47 9.09 -6.10 -2.77
CA ALA A 47 9.23 -7.35 -2.02
C ALA A 47 10.27 -7.17 -0.91
N ASN A 48 10.00 -7.72 0.27
CA ASN A 48 10.93 -7.70 1.38
C ASN A 48 12.10 -8.67 1.13
N ALA A 49 13.19 -8.54 1.90
CA ALA A 49 14.33 -9.44 1.75
C ALA A 49 13.91 -10.90 1.92
N GLY A 50 14.40 -11.76 1.02
CA GLY A 50 14.03 -13.17 0.97
C GLY A 50 12.73 -13.47 0.22
N SER A 51 11.91 -12.47 -0.10
CA SER A 51 10.73 -12.64 -0.96
C SER A 51 11.05 -12.39 -2.44
N PRO A 52 10.46 -13.15 -3.37
CA PRO A 52 10.66 -12.92 -4.80
C PRO A 52 9.97 -11.63 -5.25
N THR A 53 10.54 -10.98 -6.27
CA THR A 53 9.86 -9.90 -7.00
C THR A 53 8.60 -10.46 -7.66
N LEU A 54 7.50 -9.72 -7.60
CA LEU A 54 6.29 -10.06 -8.36
C LEU A 54 6.50 -9.80 -9.87
N SER A 55 5.47 -10.05 -10.68
CA SER A 55 5.55 -9.88 -12.15
C SER A 55 5.80 -8.42 -12.61
N THR A 56 5.70 -7.46 -11.70
CA THR A 56 6.02 -6.04 -11.88
C THR A 56 6.34 -5.44 -10.52
N THR A 57 7.17 -4.40 -10.50
CA THR A 57 7.53 -3.57 -9.35
C THR A 57 6.88 -2.18 -9.39
N GLY A 58 6.20 -1.85 -10.49
CA GLY A 58 5.40 -0.64 -10.61
C GLY A 58 4.71 -0.52 -11.95
N PHE A 59 3.52 0.10 -11.96
CA PHE A 59 2.70 0.20 -13.16
C PHE A 59 1.79 1.43 -13.14
N GLU A 60 1.28 1.82 -14.31
CA GLU A 60 0.22 2.82 -14.41
C GLU A 60 -1.15 2.20 -14.14
N LEU A 61 -1.96 2.86 -13.32
CA LEU A 61 -3.33 2.46 -13.02
C LEU A 61 -4.27 3.66 -13.25
N PRO A 62 -4.87 3.77 -14.45
CA PRO A 62 -5.81 4.85 -14.78
C PRO A 62 -7.00 4.94 -13.82
N LYS A 63 -7.66 6.10 -13.80
CA LYS A 63 -8.91 6.30 -13.06
C LYS A 63 -9.95 5.22 -13.36
N ASP A 64 -10.64 4.76 -12.31
CA ASP A 64 -11.72 3.76 -12.36
C ASP A 64 -11.30 2.43 -13.00
N SER A 65 -10.02 2.09 -12.94
CA SER A 65 -9.47 0.83 -13.46
C SER A 65 -8.93 -0.06 -12.34
N SER A 66 -8.72 -1.33 -12.67
CA SER A 66 -8.14 -2.31 -11.77
C SER A 66 -7.14 -3.23 -12.47
N ARG A 67 -6.13 -3.68 -11.73
CA ARG A 67 -5.16 -4.68 -12.19
C ARG A 67 -4.90 -5.69 -11.09
N SER A 68 -4.76 -6.97 -11.45
CA SER A 68 -4.44 -8.02 -10.49
C SER A 68 -3.04 -8.57 -10.68
N LEU A 69 -2.40 -8.95 -9.57
CA LEU A 69 -1.12 -9.64 -9.51
C LEU A 69 -1.27 -10.90 -8.63
N GLN A 70 -0.44 -11.90 -8.91
CA GLN A 70 -0.34 -13.09 -8.08
C GLN A 70 0.92 -12.98 -7.22
N ALA A 71 0.77 -13.17 -5.91
CA ALA A 71 1.91 -13.38 -5.01
C ALA A 71 1.96 -14.85 -4.60
N PRO A 72 3.17 -15.44 -4.47
CA PRO A 72 3.30 -16.79 -3.95
C PRO A 72 2.97 -16.84 -2.46
N THR A 73 2.59 -18.02 -1.97
CA THR A 73 2.56 -18.32 -0.52
C THR A 73 3.90 -17.96 0.13
N GLY A 74 3.88 -17.39 1.34
CA GLY A 74 5.11 -16.96 2.02
C GLY A 74 5.64 -15.59 1.59
N TRP A 75 5.00 -14.91 0.64
CA TRP A 75 5.46 -13.61 0.16
C TRP A 75 5.28 -12.52 1.22
N SER A 76 6.31 -11.70 1.42
CA SER A 76 6.27 -10.52 2.26
C SER A 76 6.72 -9.29 1.45
N GLY A 77 6.03 -8.18 1.64
CA GLY A 77 6.31 -6.94 0.92
C GLY A 77 5.30 -5.86 1.20
N ARG A 78 5.40 -4.78 0.43
CA ARG A 78 4.57 -3.59 0.56
C ARG A 78 4.17 -3.00 -0.78
N PHE A 79 3.02 -2.35 -0.76
CA PHE A 79 2.44 -1.63 -1.88
C PHE A 79 2.18 -0.18 -1.50
N TRP A 80 2.28 0.71 -2.48
CA TRP A 80 1.89 2.10 -2.34
C TRP A 80 1.39 2.64 -3.67
N ALA A 81 0.85 3.86 -3.67
CA ALA A 81 0.49 4.57 -4.88
C ALA A 81 1.30 5.86 -5.01
N ARG A 82 1.88 6.06 -6.19
CA ARG A 82 2.50 7.33 -6.58
C ARG A 82 1.47 8.25 -7.24
N THR A 83 1.61 9.55 -7.02
CA THR A 83 0.74 10.58 -7.61
C THR A 83 1.54 11.70 -8.28
N GLY A 84 0.90 12.44 -9.19
CA GLY A 84 1.54 13.53 -9.91
C GLY A 84 2.68 13.09 -10.83
N CYS A 85 2.64 11.86 -11.33
CA CYS A 85 3.72 11.31 -12.14
C CYS A 85 3.72 11.86 -13.57
N SER A 86 4.91 12.09 -14.10
CA SER A 86 5.13 12.46 -15.50
C SER A 86 6.25 11.61 -16.09
N PHE A 87 5.88 10.51 -16.77
CA PHE A 87 6.81 9.68 -17.52
C PHE A 87 6.84 10.14 -18.99
N GLY A 88 8.00 10.61 -19.45
CA GLY A 88 8.21 11.04 -20.83
C GLY A 88 8.11 9.88 -21.83
N GLY A 89 8.19 10.18 -23.13
CA GLY A 89 8.05 9.18 -24.20
C GLY A 89 9.08 8.04 -24.19
N SER A 90 10.17 8.18 -23.44
CA SER A 90 11.18 7.15 -23.16
C SER A 90 10.86 6.25 -21.96
N GLY A 91 9.72 6.46 -21.28
CA GLY A 91 9.34 5.76 -20.04
C GLY A 91 9.99 6.34 -18.78
N SER A 92 10.84 7.37 -18.92
CA SER A 92 11.55 8.00 -17.81
C SER A 92 10.78 9.15 -17.19
N GLY A 93 10.71 9.24 -15.86
CA GLY A 93 9.95 10.28 -15.18
C GLY A 93 10.03 10.20 -13.66
N THR A 94 9.37 11.14 -13.00
CA THR A 94 9.27 11.23 -11.54
C THR A 94 7.82 11.47 -11.12
N CYS A 95 7.56 11.26 -9.84
CA CYS A 95 6.28 11.50 -9.20
C CYS A 95 6.40 12.55 -8.08
N THR A 96 5.31 13.26 -7.79
CA THR A 96 5.27 14.25 -6.69
C THR A 96 5.29 13.56 -5.32
N THR A 97 4.54 12.46 -5.16
CA THR A 97 4.48 11.70 -3.90
C THR A 97 4.77 10.23 -4.14
N GLY A 98 5.40 9.58 -3.16
CA GLY A 98 5.72 8.15 -3.19
C GLY A 98 6.73 7.73 -4.25
N ASP A 99 7.43 8.68 -4.89
CA ASP A 99 8.41 8.38 -5.94
C ASP A 99 9.46 7.39 -5.44
N CYS A 100 9.83 6.42 -6.28
CA CYS A 100 10.79 5.38 -5.88
C CYS A 100 12.21 5.63 -6.39
N GLY A 101 12.48 6.79 -7.01
CA GLY A 101 13.82 7.18 -7.45
C GLY A 101 14.38 6.38 -8.62
N SER A 102 13.64 5.41 -9.17
CA SER A 102 14.09 4.60 -10.31
C SER A 102 14.14 5.40 -11.62
N ASN A 103 13.51 6.58 -11.64
CA ASN A 103 13.21 7.36 -12.83
C ASN A 103 12.41 6.57 -13.88
N GLN A 104 11.68 5.52 -13.49
CA GLN A 104 10.91 4.64 -14.38
C GLN A 104 9.56 4.30 -13.75
N VAL A 105 8.63 3.80 -14.57
CA VAL A 105 7.36 3.25 -14.06
C VAL A 105 7.63 2.07 -13.12
N GLU A 106 8.57 1.20 -13.48
CA GLU A 106 9.04 0.11 -12.61
C GLU A 106 9.94 0.65 -11.49
N CYS A 107 9.73 0.23 -10.24
CA CYS A 107 10.54 0.68 -9.10
C CYS A 107 11.84 -0.14 -8.91
N GLY A 108 11.96 -1.30 -9.53
CA GLY A 108 13.23 -2.04 -9.61
C GLY A 108 13.80 -2.47 -8.25
N GLY A 109 12.95 -2.71 -7.26
CA GLY A 109 13.39 -3.05 -5.89
C GLY A 109 13.73 -1.84 -5.02
N LEU A 110 13.42 -0.62 -5.47
CA LEU A 110 13.51 0.60 -4.66
C LEU A 110 12.20 0.86 -3.92
N GLY A 111 12.31 1.37 -2.69
CA GLY A 111 11.16 1.78 -1.87
C GLY A 111 10.64 3.16 -2.23
N ALA A 112 9.46 3.49 -1.70
CA ALA A 112 8.86 4.82 -1.84
C ALA A 112 9.62 5.88 -1.02
N ALA A 113 9.74 7.09 -1.55
CA ALA A 113 10.09 8.27 -0.77
C ALA A 113 8.88 8.75 0.05
N PRO A 114 8.98 8.87 1.38
CA PRO A 114 7.94 9.47 2.22
C PRO A 114 7.69 10.95 1.88
N PRO A 115 6.49 11.49 2.15
CA PRO A 115 5.34 10.84 2.78
C PRO A 115 4.54 9.93 1.86
N VAL A 116 4.14 8.76 2.38
CA VAL A 116 3.40 7.76 1.59
C VAL A 116 2.57 6.83 2.48
N THR A 117 1.32 6.56 2.06
CA THR A 117 0.50 5.51 2.68
C THR A 117 0.92 4.15 2.14
N LEU A 118 1.20 3.21 3.04
CA LEU A 118 1.65 1.85 2.70
C LEU A 118 0.54 0.83 2.98
N ALA A 119 0.44 -0.21 2.15
CA ALA A 119 -0.22 -1.46 2.50
C ALA A 119 0.85 -2.55 2.61
N GLU A 120 0.95 -3.18 3.77
CA GLU A 120 2.02 -4.11 4.12
C GLU A 120 1.46 -5.51 4.31
N PHE A 121 2.20 -6.53 3.85
CA PHE A 121 1.75 -7.91 3.85
C PHE A 121 2.87 -8.87 4.20
N THR A 122 2.52 -9.91 4.94
CA THR A 122 3.31 -11.14 5.12
C THR A 122 2.36 -12.32 5.00
N LEU A 123 2.43 -13.03 3.87
CA LEU A 123 1.57 -14.19 3.60
C LEU A 123 2.11 -15.43 4.30
N GLY A 124 1.24 -16.21 4.95
CA GLY A 124 1.62 -17.40 5.69
C GLY A 124 1.97 -18.58 4.77
N THR A 125 2.82 -19.50 5.24
CA THR A 125 3.10 -20.80 4.59
C THR A 125 2.27 -21.90 5.24
N GLY A 126 0.95 -21.81 5.13
CA GLY A 126 0.01 -22.70 5.85
C GLY A 126 -0.37 -22.21 7.25
N GLY A 127 -0.07 -20.94 7.56
CA GLY A 127 -0.57 -20.20 8.73
C GLY A 127 -1.28 -18.91 8.28
N ASP A 128 -1.59 -18.04 9.25
CA ASP A 128 -2.23 -16.75 8.98
C ASP A 128 -1.32 -15.82 8.17
N ASP A 129 -1.94 -15.10 7.24
CA ASP A 129 -1.39 -13.89 6.64
C ASP A 129 -1.52 -12.74 7.64
N PHE A 130 -0.54 -11.85 7.67
CA PHE A 130 -0.56 -10.59 8.41
C PHE A 130 -0.56 -9.43 7.43
N TYR A 131 -1.45 -8.48 7.64
CA TYR A 131 -1.56 -7.30 6.78
C TYR A 131 -2.07 -6.09 7.53
N ASP A 132 -1.70 -4.92 7.01
CA ASP A 132 -2.09 -3.64 7.54
C ASP A 132 -1.99 -2.54 6.47
N VAL A 133 -2.56 -1.39 6.79
CA VAL A 133 -2.25 -0.12 6.12
C VAL A 133 -1.55 0.76 7.14
N SER A 134 -0.40 1.29 6.76
CA SER A 134 0.52 1.99 7.62
C SER A 134 0.70 3.44 7.19
N LEU A 135 0.65 4.34 8.18
CA LEU A 135 0.89 5.77 8.09
C LEU A 135 2.19 6.18 8.82
N VAL A 136 3.02 5.20 9.18
CA VAL A 136 4.33 5.41 9.83
C VAL A 136 5.22 6.29 8.95
N ASP A 137 5.17 6.05 7.64
CA ASP A 137 5.87 6.83 6.61
C ASP A 137 5.04 8.01 6.10
N GLY A 138 3.99 8.40 6.81
CA GLY A 138 3.11 9.50 6.43
C GLY A 138 1.90 9.07 5.59
N TYR A 139 1.31 10.03 4.91
CA TYR A 139 0.09 9.87 4.14
C TYR A 139 0.18 10.66 2.85
N ASN A 140 -0.25 10.06 1.73
CA ASN A 140 -0.40 10.80 0.48
C ASN A 140 -1.82 10.68 -0.09
N ILE A 141 -2.42 9.48 -0.13
CA ILE A 141 -3.79 9.26 -0.58
C ILE A 141 -4.53 8.24 0.28
N PRO A 142 -5.88 8.28 0.33
CA PRO A 142 -6.66 7.30 1.07
C PRO A 142 -6.47 5.91 0.48
N MET A 143 -6.32 4.90 1.34
CA MET A 143 -6.09 3.52 0.94
C MET A 143 -6.79 2.57 1.90
N ILE A 144 -7.46 1.55 1.36
CA ILE A 144 -7.95 0.41 2.14
C ILE A 144 -7.49 -0.91 1.53
N VAL A 145 -7.40 -1.93 2.37
CA VAL A 145 -7.26 -3.32 1.99
C VAL A 145 -8.52 -4.05 2.43
N GLU A 146 -9.15 -4.76 1.49
CA GLU A 146 -10.30 -5.62 1.74
C GLU A 146 -9.94 -7.06 1.40
N VAL A 147 -10.48 -8.01 2.15
CA VAL A 147 -10.22 -9.44 1.96
C VAL A 147 -11.44 -10.12 1.34
N THR A 148 -11.21 -10.97 0.34
CA THR A 148 -12.23 -11.82 -0.27
C THR A 148 -11.89 -13.28 -0.05
N GLY A 149 -12.87 -14.05 0.45
CA GLY A 149 -12.62 -15.43 0.86
C GLY A 149 -11.81 -15.50 2.16
N GLY A 150 -11.03 -16.58 2.32
CA GLY A 150 -10.25 -16.83 3.53
C GLY A 150 -11.07 -17.22 4.76
N SER A 151 -10.37 -17.40 5.87
CA SER A 151 -10.95 -17.73 7.18
C SER A 151 -10.16 -17.05 8.32
N GLY A 152 -10.78 -16.87 9.48
CA GLY A 152 -10.22 -16.10 10.59
C GLY A 152 -10.90 -14.73 10.72
N GLN A 153 -10.14 -13.70 11.11
CA GLN A 153 -10.69 -12.34 11.25
C GLN A 153 -11.02 -11.72 9.89
N CYS A 154 -10.05 -11.74 8.96
CA CYS A 154 -10.20 -11.26 7.58
C CYS A 154 -10.88 -9.89 7.47
N ALA A 155 -10.67 -9.03 8.47
CA ALA A 155 -11.25 -7.71 8.50
C ALA A 155 -10.49 -6.81 7.52
N SER A 156 -11.17 -5.83 6.93
CA SER A 156 -10.46 -4.85 6.11
C SER A 156 -9.43 -4.08 6.96
N THR A 157 -8.58 -3.25 6.35
CA THR A 157 -7.72 -2.29 7.07
C THR A 157 -7.57 -1.02 6.22
N GLY A 158 -7.17 0.10 6.81
CA GLY A 158 -6.91 1.33 6.05
C GLY A 158 -7.61 2.60 6.52
N CYS A 159 -7.40 3.63 5.70
CA CYS A 159 -7.89 4.97 5.93
C CYS A 159 -8.75 5.47 4.76
N THR A 160 -10.01 5.80 5.08
CA THR A 160 -10.96 6.42 4.15
C THR A 160 -10.95 7.95 4.23
N SER A 161 -10.48 8.51 5.35
CA SER A 161 -10.38 9.95 5.58
C SER A 161 -9.28 10.56 4.70
N ASP A 162 -9.53 11.77 4.20
CA ASP A 162 -8.49 12.58 3.55
C ASP A 162 -7.69 13.35 4.61
N LEU A 163 -6.53 12.81 4.99
CA LEU A 163 -5.64 13.40 5.97
C LEU A 163 -4.96 14.67 5.45
N ASN A 164 -4.84 14.88 4.14
CA ASN A 164 -4.22 16.08 3.58
C ASN A 164 -5.03 17.34 3.93
N LEU A 165 -6.36 17.22 4.02
CA LEU A 165 -7.25 18.32 4.42
C LEU A 165 -7.09 18.74 5.89
N GLN A 166 -6.58 17.84 6.73
CA GLN A 166 -6.42 18.05 8.17
C GLN A 166 -4.93 18.10 8.58
N CYS A 167 -4.03 18.08 7.60
CA CYS A 167 -2.60 18.02 7.85
C CYS A 167 -2.09 19.32 8.51
N PRO A 168 -1.49 19.23 9.71
CA PRO A 168 -0.83 20.37 10.36
C PRO A 168 0.22 21.02 9.46
N ALA A 169 0.41 22.32 9.61
CA ALA A 169 1.30 23.09 8.73
C ALA A 169 2.74 22.56 8.75
N GLU A 170 3.21 22.15 9.92
CA GLU A 170 4.53 21.58 10.18
C GLU A 170 4.74 20.17 9.59
N LEU A 171 3.66 19.45 9.27
CA LEU A 171 3.71 18.13 8.62
C LEU A 171 3.39 18.19 7.12
N ARG A 172 2.94 19.34 6.61
CA ARG A 172 2.52 19.48 5.22
C ARG A 172 3.68 19.25 4.26
N PHE A 173 3.43 18.50 3.19
CA PHE A 173 4.34 18.30 2.08
C PHE A 173 3.77 18.92 0.79
N GLY A 174 4.65 19.56 0.01
CA GLY A 174 4.24 20.30 -1.18
C GLY A 174 3.21 21.39 -0.86
N ASP A 175 2.24 21.57 -1.76
CA ASP A 175 1.13 22.51 -1.58
C ASP A 175 -0.06 21.88 -0.83
N GLY A 176 0.21 20.85 -0.01
CA GLY A 176 -0.81 19.99 0.59
C GLY A 176 -1.04 18.69 -0.18
N ASP A 177 -0.08 18.28 -1.00
CA ASP A 177 -0.14 17.05 -1.80
C ASP A 177 -0.05 15.78 -0.93
N ALA A 178 0.56 15.90 0.26
CA ALA A 178 0.74 14.82 1.21
C ALA A 178 0.97 15.36 2.63
N CYS A 179 0.93 14.46 3.61
CA CYS A 179 1.17 14.73 5.02
C CYS A 179 2.28 13.84 5.58
N LYS A 180 3.37 14.44 6.06
CA LYS A 180 4.46 13.73 6.75
C LYS A 180 3.99 13.13 8.06
N SER A 181 4.55 11.99 8.43
CA SER A 181 4.54 11.58 9.83
C SER A 181 5.48 12.48 10.63
N ALA A 182 5.34 12.45 11.96
CA ALA A 182 6.25 13.18 12.84
C ALA A 182 7.70 12.70 12.72
N CYS A 183 7.92 11.39 12.50
CA CYS A 183 9.27 10.87 12.27
C CYS A 183 9.87 11.49 11.01
N GLU A 184 9.12 11.51 9.91
CA GLU A 184 9.59 12.08 8.64
C GLU A 184 9.84 13.60 8.75
N ALA A 185 9.00 14.32 9.49
CA ALA A 185 9.14 15.77 9.65
C ALA A 185 10.28 16.19 10.58
N PHE A 186 10.44 15.51 11.73
CA PHE A 186 11.32 15.98 12.81
C PHE A 186 12.57 15.15 12.99
N ARG A 187 12.60 13.91 12.48
CA ARG A 187 13.73 12.97 12.57
C ARG A 187 14.23 12.72 14.00
N SER A 188 13.39 12.95 15.00
CA SER A 188 13.78 12.77 16.40
C SER A 188 13.57 11.32 16.83
N PRO A 189 14.42 10.78 17.73
CA PRO A 189 14.30 9.41 18.22
C PRO A 189 12.94 9.08 18.82
N GLU A 190 12.29 10.04 19.47
CA GLU A 190 10.96 9.92 20.06
C GLU A 190 9.88 9.62 19.03
N TYR A 191 9.93 10.29 17.87
CA TYR A 191 8.93 10.11 16.81
C TYR A 191 9.25 8.92 15.92
N CYS A 192 10.54 8.60 15.75
CA CYS A 192 11.01 7.50 14.92
C CYS A 192 11.18 6.19 15.69
N CYS A 193 10.85 6.16 16.98
CA CYS A 193 11.01 5.00 17.85
C CYS A 193 12.39 4.35 17.74
N SER A 194 13.45 5.17 17.86
CA SER A 194 14.83 4.72 17.72
C SER A 194 15.67 5.05 18.95
N GLY A 195 16.85 4.42 19.06
CA GLY A 195 17.75 4.61 20.20
C GLY A 195 17.07 4.30 21.54
N ALA A 196 16.98 5.31 22.42
CA ALA A 196 16.33 5.15 23.73
C ALA A 196 14.81 4.83 23.63
N TYR A 197 14.20 5.08 22.48
CA TYR A 197 12.78 4.87 22.20
C TYR A 197 12.55 3.62 21.32
N ALA A 198 13.53 2.74 21.17
CA ALA A 198 13.43 1.53 20.35
C ALA A 198 12.66 0.36 21.01
N THR A 199 11.70 0.66 21.89
CA THR A 199 10.78 -0.34 22.44
C THR A 199 9.39 0.26 22.59
N PRO A 200 8.30 -0.51 22.56
CA PRO A 200 6.98 0.07 22.82
C PRO A 200 6.81 0.64 24.22
N SER A 201 7.60 0.17 25.18
CA SER A 201 7.54 0.69 26.54
C SER A 201 8.12 2.11 26.65
N THR A 202 9.01 2.47 25.72
CA THR A 202 9.71 3.75 25.69
C THR A 202 9.21 4.69 24.59
N CYS A 203 8.82 4.19 23.40
CA CYS A 203 8.15 5.01 22.38
C CYS A 203 6.64 5.10 22.63
N ARG A 204 6.18 6.28 23.01
CA ARG A 204 4.75 6.51 23.28
C ARG A 204 4.08 7.21 22.09
N PRO A 205 2.76 7.07 21.93
CA PRO A 205 2.01 7.88 20.99
C PRO A 205 2.29 9.38 21.22
N SER A 206 2.45 10.10 20.11
CA SER A 206 2.55 11.56 20.10
C SER A 206 1.23 12.18 19.68
N VAL A 207 1.09 13.49 19.88
CA VAL A 207 -0.08 14.24 19.38
C VAL A 207 -0.30 14.08 17.86
N TYR A 208 0.78 13.87 17.10
CA TYR A 208 0.71 13.68 15.65
C TYR A 208 0.23 12.27 15.28
N SER A 209 0.75 11.22 15.94
CA SER A 209 0.29 9.85 15.68
C SER A 209 -1.13 9.64 16.19
N GLU A 210 -1.50 10.25 17.32
CA GLU A 210 -2.89 10.24 17.81
C GLU A 210 -3.85 10.91 16.82
N MET A 211 -3.44 12.00 16.15
CA MET A 211 -4.23 12.64 15.11
C MET A 211 -4.43 11.73 13.89
N PHE A 212 -3.37 11.05 13.42
CA PHE A 212 -3.48 10.06 12.35
C PHE A 212 -4.39 8.89 12.76
N LYS A 213 -4.25 8.38 13.98
CA LYS A 213 -5.07 7.29 14.52
C LYS A 213 -6.54 7.69 14.65
N ALA A 214 -6.82 8.90 15.12
CA ALA A 214 -8.19 9.40 15.23
C ALA A 214 -8.89 9.50 13.86
N ALA A 215 -8.16 9.93 12.83
CA ALA A 215 -8.69 10.01 11.47
C ALA A 215 -8.78 8.64 10.78
N CYS A 216 -7.87 7.73 11.12
CA CYS A 216 -7.72 6.41 10.51
C CYS A 216 -7.57 5.31 11.59
N PRO A 217 -8.64 4.96 12.33
CA PRO A 217 -8.54 4.08 13.51
C PRO A 217 -8.05 2.66 13.22
N ARG A 218 -8.06 2.26 11.95
CA ARG A 218 -7.72 0.92 11.48
C ARG A 218 -6.46 0.92 10.62
N SER A 219 -5.57 1.87 10.87
CA SER A 219 -4.26 1.96 10.28
C SER A 219 -3.21 2.13 11.38
N TYR A 220 -1.99 1.69 11.11
CA TYR A 220 -0.84 2.04 11.95
C TYR A 220 -0.57 3.54 11.83
N SER A 221 -0.46 4.22 12.96
CA SER A 221 -0.17 5.66 13.03
C SER A 221 1.27 5.97 13.45
N TYR A 222 1.98 5.01 14.05
CA TYR A 222 3.40 5.06 14.40
C TYR A 222 3.96 3.63 14.58
N ALA A 223 5.29 3.50 14.75
CA ALA A 223 5.99 2.21 14.66
C ALA A 223 5.54 1.15 15.68
N TYR A 224 5.05 1.56 16.85
CA TYR A 224 4.58 0.65 17.90
C TYR A 224 3.11 0.87 18.26
N ASP A 225 2.31 1.26 17.27
CA ASP A 225 0.85 1.34 17.43
C ASP A 225 0.28 -0.01 17.91
N ASP A 226 -0.90 0.04 18.52
CA ASP A 226 -1.48 -1.11 19.17
C ASP A 226 -1.99 -2.17 18.18
N ALA A 227 -2.32 -3.34 18.74
CA ALA A 227 -2.78 -4.51 18.01
C ALA A 227 -4.09 -4.31 17.23
N THR A 228 -4.77 -3.17 17.33
CA THR A 228 -5.93 -2.85 16.47
C THR A 228 -5.53 -2.55 15.03
N SER A 229 -4.23 -2.47 14.75
CA SER A 229 -3.68 -2.05 13.46
C SER A 229 -3.15 -3.20 12.59
N THR A 230 -2.88 -4.38 13.17
CA THR A 230 -2.52 -5.60 12.42
C THR A 230 -3.71 -6.53 12.31
N PHE A 231 -3.95 -7.02 11.10
CA PHE A 231 -5.05 -7.89 10.78
C PHE A 231 -4.54 -9.23 10.27
N THR A 232 -5.27 -10.29 10.59
CA THR A 232 -4.93 -11.64 10.17
C THR A 232 -6.02 -12.26 9.30
N CYS A 233 -5.60 -13.09 8.35
CA CYS A 233 -6.51 -13.91 7.55
C CYS A 233 -5.77 -15.13 7.02
N SER A 234 -6.43 -16.29 6.99
CA SER A 234 -5.88 -17.50 6.39
C SER A 234 -6.49 -17.73 5.01
N GLY A 235 -5.67 -17.72 3.95
CA GLY A 235 -6.07 -18.10 2.58
C GLY A 235 -6.99 -17.10 1.87
N GLY A 236 -6.80 -15.80 2.14
CA GLY A 236 -7.56 -14.72 1.52
C GLY A 236 -6.95 -14.23 0.21
N ASP A 237 -7.81 -13.71 -0.66
CA ASP A 237 -7.43 -12.78 -1.73
C ASP A 237 -7.62 -11.34 -1.24
N TYR A 238 -6.81 -10.41 -1.73
CA TYR A 238 -6.75 -9.04 -1.21
C TYR A 238 -7.06 -8.02 -2.30
N THR A 239 -7.86 -7.01 -1.97
CA THR A 239 -8.11 -5.84 -2.83
C THR A 239 -7.53 -4.60 -2.17
N VAL A 240 -6.51 -4.00 -2.78
CA VAL A 240 -5.94 -2.70 -2.40
C VAL A 240 -6.67 -1.62 -3.19
N THR A 241 -7.49 -0.81 -2.52
CA THR A 241 -8.28 0.25 -3.15
C THR A 241 -7.73 1.62 -2.79
N PHE A 242 -7.34 2.39 -3.79
CA PHE A 242 -6.95 3.79 -3.67
C PHE A 242 -8.19 4.69 -3.80
N CYS A 243 -8.34 5.66 -2.90
CA CYS A 243 -9.47 6.58 -2.80
C CYS A 243 -10.86 5.89 -2.71
N PRO A 244 -11.10 4.94 -1.77
CA PRO A 244 -12.33 4.14 -1.70
C PRO A 244 -13.63 4.95 -1.51
N SER A 245 -13.56 6.16 -0.95
CA SER A 245 -14.71 7.03 -0.70
C SER A 245 -14.99 8.02 -1.83
N SER A 246 -14.25 7.94 -2.95
CA SER A 246 -14.51 8.74 -4.14
C SER A 246 -15.88 8.33 -4.74
N PRO A 247 -16.73 9.27 -5.18
CA PRO A 247 -18.06 8.96 -5.70
C PRO A 247 -17.96 8.31 -7.09
N SER A 248 -17.56 7.04 -7.13
CA SER A 248 -17.71 6.15 -8.28
C SER A 248 -19.04 5.42 -8.10
N GLN A 249 -20.01 5.80 -8.92
CA GLN A 249 -21.42 5.42 -8.91
C GLN A 249 -21.68 3.94 -8.58
N LYS A 250 -22.02 3.65 -7.33
CA LYS A 250 -22.77 2.43 -7.01
C LYS A 250 -24.25 2.72 -7.18
N SER A 251 -24.70 2.71 -8.44
CA SER A 251 -26.11 2.61 -8.80
C SER A 251 -26.61 1.23 -8.40
N THR A 252 -27.02 1.06 -7.15
CA THR A 252 -27.93 -0.02 -6.74
C THR A 252 -29.05 0.61 -5.92
N SER A 253 -30.19 0.69 -6.59
CA SER A 253 -31.53 1.00 -6.11
C SER A 253 -31.75 0.63 -4.65
N TYR A 254 -31.74 1.64 -3.77
CA TYR A 254 -32.44 1.54 -2.51
C TYR A 254 -33.89 1.93 -2.76
N SER A 255 -34.74 0.92 -2.94
CA SER A 255 -36.18 1.09 -2.96
C SER A 255 -36.60 1.65 -1.61
N THR A 256 -37.15 2.85 -1.61
CA THR A 256 -37.83 3.45 -0.46
C THR A 256 -38.99 2.54 -0.03
N PRO A 257 -39.14 2.22 1.27
CA PRO A 257 -40.38 1.66 1.76
C PRO A 257 -41.46 2.74 1.70
N VAL A 258 -42.50 2.44 0.93
CA VAL A 258 -43.77 3.16 0.90
C VAL A 258 -44.33 3.20 2.32
N SER A 259 -44.53 4.40 2.87
CA SER A 259 -45.48 4.62 3.96
C SER A 259 -46.61 5.46 3.40
N ASP A 260 -47.71 4.78 3.09
CA ASP A 260 -48.98 5.41 2.78
C ASP A 260 -49.71 5.75 4.09
N SER A 261 -50.47 6.83 3.99
CA SER A 261 -51.67 7.16 4.75
C SER A 261 -51.55 8.09 5.96
N SER A 262 -51.78 9.37 5.61
CA SER A 262 -52.89 10.21 6.10
C SER A 262 -52.80 10.84 7.49
N ALA A 263 -52.68 12.17 7.52
CA ALA A 263 -53.67 13.06 8.14
C ALA A 263 -53.35 14.56 7.95
N THR A 264 -54.25 15.23 7.20
CA THR A 264 -54.78 16.60 7.40
C THR A 264 -53.91 17.84 7.13
N SER A 265 -54.38 18.61 6.15
CA SER A 265 -54.04 19.98 5.80
C SER A 265 -54.80 21.00 6.68
N GLN A 266 -54.18 22.19 6.87
CA GLN A 266 -54.70 23.53 7.21
C GLN A 266 -53.60 24.23 8.04
N GLY A 267 -53.14 25.46 7.82
CA GLY A 267 -53.54 26.61 7.02
C GLY A 267 -52.48 27.72 7.20
N SER A 268 -52.68 28.83 6.51
CA SER A 268 -51.73 29.85 6.04
C SER A 268 -51.28 30.95 7.04
N ASP A 269 -50.06 31.47 6.81
CA ASP A 269 -49.55 32.87 6.87
C ASP A 269 -49.61 33.71 8.19
N PRO A 270 -48.88 34.86 8.34
CA PRO A 270 -47.60 35.34 7.77
C PRO A 270 -46.63 36.00 8.81
N VAL A 271 -45.46 36.46 8.30
CA VAL A 271 -44.34 37.24 8.89
C VAL A 271 -44.77 38.64 9.41
N PRO A 272 -44.12 39.26 10.43
CA PRO A 272 -43.00 40.23 10.26
C PRO A 272 -41.89 40.05 11.35
N GLY A 273 -40.60 40.39 11.23
CA GLY A 273 -39.89 41.39 10.43
C GLY A 273 -39.24 42.43 11.36
N SER A 274 -37.89 42.41 11.52
CA SER A 274 -36.98 43.53 11.92
C SER A 274 -35.72 42.99 12.61
N ASP A 275 -34.53 43.57 12.59
CA ASP A 275 -33.75 44.51 11.76
C ASP A 275 -32.38 44.62 12.49
N ALA A 276 -31.40 45.29 11.87
CA ALA A 276 -30.07 45.68 12.37
C ALA A 276 -28.96 44.61 12.26
N GLY A 277 -27.91 44.75 11.43
CA GLY A 277 -27.31 45.95 10.86
C GLY A 277 -26.22 46.50 11.79
N TYR A 278 -24.98 46.04 11.63
CA TYR A 278 -23.80 46.77 12.12
C TYR A 278 -22.64 46.68 11.13
N SER A 279 -22.32 47.83 10.56
CA SER A 279 -21.13 48.15 9.78
C SER A 279 -19.98 48.57 10.70
N GLY A 280 -18.76 48.16 10.38
CA GLY A 280 -17.55 48.72 10.99
C GLY A 280 -16.33 48.54 10.07
N GLN A 281 -15.98 49.61 9.35
CA GLN A 281 -14.71 49.75 8.63
C GLN A 281 -13.57 50.09 9.59
N GLY A 282 -12.36 49.62 9.26
CA GLY A 282 -11.10 50.07 9.86
C GLY A 282 -9.91 49.63 9.02
N GLN A 283 -9.27 50.57 8.33
CA GLN A 283 -8.06 50.42 7.50
C GLN A 283 -6.78 50.59 8.34
N GLN A 284 -5.69 49.92 7.92
CA GLN A 284 -4.28 50.38 7.78
C GLN A 284 -3.33 49.17 7.89
N GLN A 285 -2.68 48.75 6.80
CA GLN A 285 -1.33 49.13 6.35
C GLN A 285 -0.18 48.76 7.31
N GLY A 286 0.74 47.91 6.81
CA GLY A 286 2.03 47.61 7.41
C GLY A 286 2.82 46.62 6.55
N GLN A 287 3.57 47.15 5.58
CA GLN A 287 4.55 46.43 4.75
C GLN A 287 5.79 46.06 5.57
N GLY A 288 6.40 44.91 5.28
CA GLY A 288 7.70 44.51 5.78
C GLY A 288 8.29 43.38 4.94
N GLN A 289 8.94 43.75 3.84
CA GLN A 289 9.79 42.85 3.05
C GLN A 289 11.09 42.58 3.81
N GLN A 290 11.54 41.31 3.86
CA GLN A 290 12.97 41.02 3.90
C GLN A 290 13.27 39.74 3.13
N GLN A 291 14.05 39.95 2.07
CA GLN A 291 14.72 38.94 1.26
C GLN A 291 15.85 38.32 2.08
N GLY A 292 15.96 36.99 2.03
CA GLY A 292 17.13 36.25 2.47
C GLY A 292 17.42 35.15 1.45
N GLN A 293 18.28 35.47 0.48
CA GLN A 293 18.89 34.50 -0.43
C GLN A 293 19.91 33.66 0.36
N GLY A 294 19.78 32.34 0.27
CA GLY A 294 20.77 31.39 0.78
C GLY A 294 20.87 30.20 -0.16
N GLN A 295 21.78 30.28 -1.13
CA GLN A 295 22.27 29.15 -1.90
C GLN A 295 23.18 28.29 -1.01
N GLN A 296 22.97 26.97 -0.96
CA GLN A 296 24.01 25.97 -0.72
C GLN A 296 23.44 24.60 -1.11
N GLN A 297 23.78 24.12 -2.30
CA GLN A 297 24.77 23.07 -2.55
C GLN A 297 24.34 21.71 -1.99
N GLY A 298 23.91 20.86 -2.93
CA GLY A 298 23.63 19.46 -2.68
C GLY A 298 24.89 18.70 -2.27
N GLN A 299 24.71 17.87 -1.26
CA GLN A 299 25.59 16.75 -0.95
C GLN A 299 24.68 15.54 -0.71
N GLY A 300 24.72 14.59 -1.64
CA GLY A 300 24.13 13.28 -1.44
C GLY A 300 24.94 12.52 -0.40
N PHE A 301 24.28 12.02 0.63
CA PHE A 301 24.84 11.07 1.58
C PHE A 301 23.76 10.08 2.00
N ASP A 302 24.23 8.83 2.16
CA ASP A 302 23.52 7.59 2.43
C ASP A 302 22.29 7.71 3.32
N GLY A 303 21.21 7.06 2.88
CA GLY A 303 20.01 6.83 3.68
C GLY A 303 20.34 5.99 4.90
N SER A 304 20.42 6.64 6.05
CA SER A 304 20.45 5.98 7.35
C SER A 304 19.08 5.37 7.66
N GLU A 305 19.08 4.05 7.88
CA GLU A 305 18.08 3.24 8.60
C GLU A 305 17.06 4.07 9.41
N LEU A 306 15.81 4.05 8.95
CA LEU A 306 14.65 4.47 9.72
C LEU A 306 13.99 3.22 10.28
N GLY A 307 13.72 3.25 11.58
CA GLY A 307 13.33 2.12 12.41
C GLY A 307 12.24 1.26 11.79
N SER A 308 12.52 -0.03 11.70
CA SER A 308 11.56 -1.08 11.38
C SER A 308 10.39 -1.03 12.36
N GLY A 309 9.16 -0.93 11.86
CA GLY A 309 7.98 -1.27 12.65
C GLY A 309 8.07 -2.74 13.05
N GLU A 310 8.12 -3.03 14.35
CA GLU A 310 8.19 -4.39 14.88
C GLU A 310 6.80 -4.81 15.39
N THR A 311 6.29 -5.93 14.88
CA THR A 311 5.02 -6.52 15.30
C THR A 311 5.24 -7.45 16.50
N MET A 312 4.30 -7.46 17.44
CA MET A 312 4.25 -8.42 18.56
C MET A 312 3.48 -9.67 18.19
N LEU A 313 4.09 -10.84 18.43
CA LEU A 313 3.40 -12.13 18.42
C LEU A 313 2.74 -12.41 19.79
N GLN A 314 1.74 -13.29 19.81
CA GLN A 314 0.97 -13.65 21.01
C GLN A 314 1.78 -14.25 22.16
N ASP A 315 3.03 -14.67 21.91
CA ASP A 315 3.97 -15.19 22.90
C ASP A 315 4.88 -14.11 23.52
N GLY A 316 4.71 -12.84 23.12
CA GLY A 316 5.55 -11.73 23.57
C GLY A 316 6.90 -11.64 22.86
N SER A 317 7.11 -12.43 21.79
CA SER A 317 8.28 -12.35 20.93
C SER A 317 8.10 -11.25 19.87
N TRP A 318 9.12 -10.41 19.72
CA TRP A 318 9.17 -9.29 18.79
C TRP A 318 9.58 -9.77 17.38
N MET A 319 8.83 -9.42 16.34
CA MET A 319 9.21 -9.67 14.94
C MET A 319 10.35 -8.74 14.50
N ALA A 320 11.52 -8.87 15.13
CA ALA A 320 12.74 -8.26 14.63
C ALA A 320 13.15 -8.95 13.31
N GLY A 321 12.97 -8.27 12.18
CA GLY A 321 13.84 -8.47 11.01
C GLY A 321 13.32 -9.25 9.80
N LEU A 322 12.02 -9.38 9.55
CA LEU A 322 11.53 -10.01 8.29
C LEU A 322 10.75 -9.06 7.35
N ALA A 323 10.28 -7.91 7.84
CA ALA A 323 9.62 -6.91 7.00
C ALA A 323 10.58 -5.85 6.42
N MET A 324 11.75 -5.65 7.04
CA MET A 324 12.74 -4.67 6.61
C MET A 324 14.10 -5.38 6.62
N GLY A 325 14.58 -5.80 5.45
CA GLY A 325 15.78 -6.61 5.33
C GLY A 325 17.04 -5.77 5.34
N ASP A 326 17.83 -5.86 6.40
CA ASP A 326 19.22 -5.42 6.40
C ASP A 326 20.16 -6.47 5.79
N SER A 327 21.07 -5.95 4.99
CA SER A 327 21.92 -6.70 4.08
C SER A 327 23.16 -7.25 4.78
N SER A 328 23.31 -8.59 4.78
CA SER A 328 24.65 -9.19 4.70
C SER A 328 24.66 -10.23 3.58
N ARG A 329 25.48 -9.94 2.56
CA ARG A 329 25.63 -10.74 1.35
C ARG A 329 26.01 -12.18 1.70
N VAL A 330 25.19 -13.14 1.29
CA VAL A 330 25.63 -14.54 1.16
C VAL A 330 25.33 -15.01 -0.26
N ALA A 331 26.35 -15.59 -0.88
CA ALA A 331 26.40 -15.95 -2.29
C ALA A 331 25.31 -16.97 -2.69
N SER A 332 24.79 -16.73 -3.90
CA SER A 332 23.71 -17.45 -4.56
C SER A 332 23.99 -18.95 -4.74
N THR A 333 23.07 -19.81 -4.30
CA THR A 333 23.08 -21.26 -4.59
C THR A 333 22.51 -21.54 -5.98
N SER A 334 23.31 -21.25 -7.01
CA SER A 334 23.01 -21.54 -8.43
C SER A 334 23.19 -23.02 -8.83
N LEU A 335 23.48 -23.92 -7.90
CA LEU A 335 23.83 -25.32 -8.21
C LEU A 335 22.63 -26.25 -8.38
N LEU A 336 21.50 -25.97 -7.72
CA LEU A 336 20.33 -26.87 -7.75
C LEU A 336 19.55 -26.79 -9.07
N ALA A 337 19.51 -25.60 -9.68
CA ALA A 337 18.83 -25.38 -10.97
C ALA A 337 19.57 -26.03 -12.15
N MET A 338 20.90 -26.10 -12.10
CA MET A 338 21.69 -26.77 -13.14
C MET A 338 21.59 -28.30 -13.08
N LEU A 339 21.42 -28.89 -11.90
CA LEU A 339 21.28 -30.34 -11.73
C LEU A 339 19.94 -30.86 -12.27
N LEU A 340 18.86 -30.07 -12.16
CA LEU A 340 17.55 -30.42 -12.70
C LEU A 340 17.48 -30.34 -14.24
N ALA A 341 18.20 -29.39 -14.84
CA ALA A 341 18.28 -29.26 -16.31
C ALA A 341 19.14 -30.37 -16.97
N ALA A 342 20.14 -30.89 -16.26
CA ALA A 342 20.98 -31.99 -16.74
C ALA A 342 20.23 -33.36 -16.73
N PHE A 343 19.31 -33.56 -15.79
CA PHE A 343 18.55 -34.81 -15.69
C PHE A 343 17.48 -34.95 -16.78
N THR A 344 16.85 -33.85 -17.21
CA THR A 344 15.84 -33.87 -18.27
C THR A 344 16.44 -34.07 -19.66
N SER A 345 17.63 -33.54 -19.89
CA SER A 345 18.37 -33.73 -21.14
C SER A 345 18.97 -35.13 -21.27
N ALA A 346 19.40 -35.76 -20.17
CA ALA A 346 19.86 -37.16 -20.17
C ALA A 346 18.73 -38.16 -20.48
N PHE A 347 17.49 -37.90 -20.02
CA PHE A 347 16.34 -38.77 -20.29
C PHE A 347 15.89 -38.73 -21.76
N LEU A 348 16.06 -37.61 -22.45
CA LEU A 348 15.69 -37.47 -23.88
C LEU A 348 16.69 -38.17 -24.82
N PHE A 349 17.96 -38.32 -24.42
CA PHE A 349 18.98 -39.01 -25.20
C PHE A 349 18.93 -40.54 -25.07
N ILE A 350 18.37 -41.08 -23.99
CA ILE A 350 18.29 -42.55 -23.76
C ILE A 350 17.14 -43.20 -24.55
N PHE A 351 16.15 -42.41 -25.00
CA PHE A 351 14.94 -42.90 -25.66
C PHE A 351 14.71 -42.37 -27.08
N SER A 352 15.75 -41.82 -27.74
CA SER A 352 15.74 -41.48 -29.17
C SER A 352 16.44 -42.54 -30.01
#